data_AF-M1K8V2-F1
#
_entry.id   AF-M1K8V2-F1
#
_cell.length_a   1.000
_cell.length_b   1.000
_cell.length_c   1.000
_cell.angle_alpha   90.00
_cell.angle_beta   90.00
_cell.angle_gamma   90.00
#
_symmetry.space_group_name_H-M   'P 1'
#
loop_
_entity.id
_entity.type
_entity.pdbx_description
1 polymer ?
#
loop_
_entity_poly.entity_id
_entity_poly.type
_entity_poly.pdbx_seq_one_letter_code
_entity_poly.pdbx_strand_id
1 'polypeptide(L)'
;MASGDFDDTRDYEKYLEQEVVVMLRDGRYLYGVMKSFDQFNSVTLDGVIERIFHDTRYAERRHELFIIRGENITMIGLSPPDVEEGLEQADFWALKNEILGL
;
A
#
# COMPACT_ATOMS: atom_id res chain seq x y z
N MET A 1 2.01 -10.29 -35.78
CA MET A 1 1.47 -11.26 -34.80
C MET A 1 2.08 -10.92 -33.45
N ALA A 2 1.32 -10.23 -32.61
CA ALA A 2 1.58 -10.08 -31.18
C ALA A 2 0.22 -10.29 -30.52
N SER A 3 -0.14 -11.55 -30.31
CA SER A 3 -1.21 -11.91 -29.38
C SER A 3 -0.62 -11.75 -27.98
N GLY A 4 -0.49 -10.50 -27.54
CA GLY A 4 -0.32 -10.20 -26.13
C GLY A 4 -1.70 -10.33 -25.52
N ASP A 5 -1.96 -11.48 -24.91
CA ASP A 5 -3.18 -11.71 -24.12
C ASP A 5 -3.33 -10.58 -23.10
N PHE A 6 -4.30 -9.70 -23.32
CA PHE A 6 -4.82 -8.78 -22.31
C PHE A 6 -5.75 -9.58 -21.38
N ASP A 7 -5.16 -10.40 -20.52
CA ASP A 7 -5.86 -11.03 -19.41
C ASP A 7 -5.68 -10.16 -18.16
N ASP A 8 -6.49 -9.10 -18.08
CA ASP A 8 -6.40 -7.95 -17.16
C ASP A 8 -6.43 -8.36 -15.66
N THR A 9 -6.83 -9.60 -15.35
CA THR A 9 -6.90 -10.11 -13.96
C THR A 9 -5.66 -10.92 -13.56
N ARG A 10 -4.92 -11.50 -14.52
CA ARG A 10 -3.71 -12.31 -14.22
C ARG A 10 -2.49 -11.48 -13.83
N ASP A 11 -2.52 -10.18 -14.10
CA ASP A 11 -1.40 -9.29 -13.80
C ASP A 11 -1.08 -9.18 -12.30
N TYR A 12 -2.01 -9.57 -11.42
CA TYR A 12 -1.79 -9.59 -9.98
C TYR A 12 -1.25 -10.90 -9.42
N GLU A 13 -1.22 -11.98 -10.20
CA GLU A 13 -0.64 -13.26 -9.75
C GLU A 13 0.82 -13.08 -9.32
N LYS A 14 1.56 -12.19 -9.98
CA LYS A 14 2.96 -11.87 -9.65
C LYS A 14 3.14 -11.19 -8.28
N TYR A 15 2.09 -10.61 -7.72
CA TYR A 15 2.14 -9.92 -6.42
C TYR A 15 1.76 -10.86 -5.27
N LEU A 16 1.15 -12.02 -5.53
CA LEU A 16 0.77 -12.97 -4.48
C LEU A 16 2.00 -13.44 -3.68
N GLU A 17 1.84 -13.47 -2.37
CA GLU A 17 2.88 -13.81 -1.39
C GLU A 17 4.14 -12.92 -1.48
N GLN A 18 4.04 -11.76 -2.16
CA GLN A 18 5.11 -10.77 -2.20
C GLN A 18 4.79 -9.60 -1.27
N GLU A 19 5.86 -8.94 -0.80
CA GLU A 19 5.74 -7.64 -0.16
C GLU A 19 5.40 -6.58 -1.21
N VAL A 20 4.25 -5.92 -0.98
CA VAL A 20 3.74 -4.88 -1.86
C VAL A 20 3.50 -3.60 -1.09
N VAL A 21 3.55 -2.49 -1.81
CA VAL A 21 2.97 -1.22 -1.40
C VAL A 21 1.69 -0.97 -2.20
N VAL A 22 0.61 -0.64 -1.50
CA VAL A 22 -0.67 -0.23 -2.07
C VAL A 22 -0.87 1.26 -1.76
N MET A 23 -0.96 2.07 -2.80
CA MET A 23 -1.28 3.50 -2.67
C MET A 23 -2.79 3.68 -2.78
N LEU A 24 -3.40 4.26 -1.74
CA LEU A 24 -4.82 4.54 -1.69
C LEU A 24 -5.16 5.91 -2.29
N ARG A 25 -6.43 6.11 -2.65
CA ARG A 25 -6.94 7.39 -3.19
C ARG A 25 -6.83 8.55 -2.20
N ASP A 26 -6.81 8.28 -0.90
CA ASP A 26 -6.63 9.28 0.16
C ASP A 26 -5.15 9.62 0.44
N GLY A 27 -4.23 9.10 -0.36
CA GLY A 27 -2.79 9.38 -0.25
C GLY A 27 -2.04 8.52 0.77
N ARG A 28 -2.69 7.55 1.40
CA ARG A 28 -2.04 6.61 2.32
C ARG A 28 -1.30 5.52 1.57
N TYR A 29 -0.18 5.07 2.14
CA TYR A 29 0.58 3.92 1.67
C TYR A 29 0.39 2.75 2.64
N LEU A 30 -0.02 1.59 2.13
CA LEU A 30 -0.14 0.35 2.89
C LEU A 30 0.90 -0.64 2.38
N TYR A 31 1.89 -0.95 3.20
CA TYR A 31 2.88 -1.99 2.94
C TYR A 31 2.42 -3.30 3.57
N GLY A 32 2.54 -4.43 2.90
CA GLY A 32 2.18 -5.73 3.46
C GLY A 32 2.34 -6.86 2.46
N VAL A 33 2.09 -8.09 2.90
CA VAL A 33 2.13 -9.27 2.02
C VAL A 33 0.77 -9.45 1.36
N MET A 34 0.70 -9.48 0.03
CA MET A 34 -0.56 -9.73 -0.67
C MET A 34 -0.95 -11.21 -0.58
N LYS A 35 -2.10 -11.48 0.04
CA LYS A 35 -2.62 -12.85 0.25
C LYS A 35 -3.68 -13.25 -0.77
N SER A 36 -4.43 -12.29 -1.28
CA SER A 36 -5.46 -12.54 -2.29
C SER A 36 -5.80 -11.29 -3.06
N PHE A 37 -6.39 -11.50 -4.24
CA PHE A 37 -7.07 -10.48 -5.03
C PHE A 37 -8.34 -11.06 -5.66
N ASP A 38 -9.25 -10.20 -6.13
CA ASP A 38 -10.44 -10.59 -6.88
C ASP A 38 -10.53 -9.87 -8.25
N GLN A 39 -11.54 -10.23 -9.05
CA GLN A 39 -11.79 -9.64 -10.37
C GLN A 39 -12.16 -8.14 -10.34
N PHE A 40 -12.39 -7.57 -9.15
CA PHE A 40 -12.65 -6.14 -8.95
C PHE A 40 -11.42 -5.42 -8.41
N ASN A 41 -10.25 -6.08 -8.44
CA ASN A 41 -8.97 -5.58 -7.93
C ASN A 41 -8.99 -5.30 -6.42
N SER A 42 -9.94 -5.85 -5.67
CA SER A 42 -9.86 -5.80 -4.21
C SER A 42 -8.75 -6.73 -3.76
N VAL A 43 -7.98 -6.33 -2.74
CA VAL A 43 -6.83 -7.10 -2.25
C VAL A 43 -6.90 -7.32 -0.74
N THR A 44 -6.39 -8.45 -0.31
CA THR A 44 -6.14 -8.73 1.12
C THR A 44 -4.65 -8.66 1.38
N LEU A 45 -4.25 -7.84 2.35
CA LEU A 45 -2.88 -7.72 2.82
C LEU A 45 -2.77 -8.27 4.24
N ASP A 46 -1.64 -8.89 4.55
CA ASP A 46 -1.26 -9.38 5.87
C ASP A 46 0.01 -8.67 6.37
N GLY A 47 0.12 -8.48 7.68
CA GLY A 47 1.25 -7.79 8.32
C GLY A 47 1.38 -6.33 7.89
N VAL A 48 0.27 -5.60 7.81
CA VAL A 48 0.20 -4.30 7.16
C VAL A 48 0.85 -3.17 7.98
N ILE A 49 1.70 -2.39 7.33
CA ILE A 49 2.21 -1.11 7.83
C ILE A 49 1.59 0.01 7.01
N GLU A 50 0.76 0.82 7.65
CA GLU A 50 0.31 2.08 7.11
C GLU A 50 1.34 3.16 7.35
N ARG A 51 1.82 3.79 6.28
CA ARG A 51 2.81 4.85 6.35
C ARG A 51 2.27 6.14 5.75
N ILE A 52 2.52 7.24 6.44
CA ILE A 52 2.30 8.60 5.95
C ILE A 52 3.65 9.33 5.89
N PHE A 53 3.82 10.16 4.86
CA PHE A 53 5.02 10.96 4.64
C PHE A 53 4.65 12.44 4.66
N HIS A 54 5.45 13.25 5.32
CA HIS A 54 5.30 14.70 5.32
C HIS A 54 6.65 15.38 5.57
N ASP A 55 7.07 16.21 4.62
CA ASP A 55 8.41 16.82 4.58
C ASP A 55 9.52 15.78 4.72
N THR A 56 10.38 15.92 5.73
CA THR A 56 11.48 14.98 6.06
C THR A 56 11.08 13.98 7.14
N ARG A 57 9.78 13.77 7.35
CA ARG A 57 9.23 12.90 8.39
C ARG A 57 8.34 11.81 7.80
N TYR A 58 8.23 10.72 8.54
CA TYR A 58 7.26 9.66 8.28
C TYR A 58 6.65 9.18 9.59
N ALA A 59 5.47 8.57 9.52
CA ALA A 59 4.88 7.89 10.66
C ALA A 59 4.23 6.58 10.24
N GLU A 60 4.19 5.62 11.16
CA GLU A 60 3.72 4.26 10.89
C GLU A 60 2.64 3.82 11.86
N ARG A 61 1.72 3.00 11.34
CA ARG A 61 0.72 2.28 12.12
C ARG A 61 0.58 0.85 11.60
N ARG A 62 0.69 -0.12 12.49
CA ARG A 62 0.53 -1.54 12.15
C ARG A 62 -0.93 -1.97 12.18
N HIS A 63 -1.29 -2.85 11.26
CA HIS A 63 -2.54 -3.61 11.21
C HIS A 63 -2.18 -5.07 10.89
N GLU A 64 -2.97 -6.03 11.40
CA GLU A 64 -2.71 -7.45 11.13
C GLU A 64 -3.20 -7.83 9.72
N LEU A 65 -4.51 -7.96 9.54
CA LEU A 65 -5.15 -8.27 8.25
C LEU A 65 -5.94 -7.07 7.75
N PHE A 66 -5.74 -6.67 6.49
CA PHE A 66 -6.40 -5.51 5.90
C PHE A 66 -6.99 -5.85 4.53
N ILE A 67 -8.30 -5.61 4.35
CA ILE A 67 -8.98 -5.79 3.07
C ILE A 67 -9.22 -4.42 2.44
N ILE A 68 -8.75 -4.25 1.21
CA ILE A 68 -8.85 -3.00 0.46
C ILE A 68 -9.77 -3.25 -0.73
N ARG A 69 -10.82 -2.45 -0.86
CA ARG A 69 -11.71 -2.48 -2.03
C ARG A 69 -11.00 -1.84 -3.23
N GLY A 70 -11.07 -2.48 -4.40
CA GLY A 70 -10.31 -2.08 -5.58
C GLY A 70 -10.52 -0.64 -6.04
N GLU A 71 -11.71 -0.06 -5.87
CA GLU A 71 -11.98 1.34 -6.27
C GLU A 71 -11.22 2.39 -5.43
N ASN A 72 -10.70 1.98 -4.27
CA ASN A 72 -9.88 2.82 -3.40
C ASN A 72 -8.38 2.69 -3.71
N ILE A 73 -7.98 1.75 -4.57
CA ILE A 73 -6.60 1.51 -4.96
C ILE A 73 -6.25 2.41 -6.14
N THR A 74 -5.16 3.16 -5.99
CA THR A 74 -4.56 3.96 -7.07
C THR A 74 -3.44 3.19 -7.76
N MET A 75 -2.61 2.47 -7.00
CA MET A 75 -1.43 1.76 -7.50
C MET A 75 -1.05 0.60 -6.58
N ILE A 76 -0.51 -0.47 -7.16
CA ILE A 76 0.16 -1.57 -6.45
C ILE A 76 1.58 -1.73 -7.03
N GLY A 77 2.58 -1.83 -6.15
CA GLY A 77 3.97 -2.04 -6.55
C GLY A 77 4.68 -3.06 -5.64
N LEU A 78 5.66 -3.78 -6.18
CA LEU A 78 6.58 -4.60 -5.37
C LEU A 78 7.50 -3.66 -4.60
N SER A 79 7.45 -3.71 -3.27
CA SER A 79 8.32 -2.89 -2.42
C SER A 79 8.44 -3.54 -1.05
N PRO A 80 9.68 -3.73 -0.55
CA PRO A 80 9.86 -4.05 0.86
C PRO A 80 9.38 -2.86 1.72
N PRO A 81 9.08 -3.10 3.01
CA PRO A 81 8.63 -2.07 3.93
C PRO A 81 9.78 -1.19 4.46
N ASP A 82 10.93 -1.13 3.80
CA ASP A 82 12.05 -0.31 4.28
C ASP A 82 11.73 1.19 4.17
N VAL A 83 12.34 1.98 5.05
CA VAL A 83 12.24 3.44 5.05
C VAL A 83 13.53 4.01 4.50
N GLU A 84 13.43 5.02 3.65
CA GLU A 84 14.59 5.73 3.13
C GLU A 84 15.41 6.39 4.25
N GLU A 85 16.73 6.38 4.08
CA GLU A 85 17.63 7.05 5.02
C GLU A 85 17.38 8.57 5.05
N GLY A 86 17.47 9.16 6.24
CA GLY A 86 17.31 10.61 6.43
C GLY A 86 15.88 11.07 6.74
N LEU A 87 14.90 10.16 6.81
CA LEU A 87 13.56 10.47 7.31
C LEU A 87 13.48 10.29 8.83
N GLU A 88 12.86 11.25 9.52
CA GLU A 88 12.60 11.20 10.96
C GLU A 88 11.24 10.55 11.25
N GLN A 89 11.20 9.60 12.18
CA GLN A 89 9.95 8.95 12.58
C GLN A 89 9.17 9.83 13.58
N ALA A 90 7.92 10.12 13.27
CA ALA A 90 7.00 10.86 14.13
C ALA A 90 5.87 9.97 14.67
N ASP A 91 5.12 10.49 15.65
CA ASP A 91 3.86 9.87 16.07
C ASP A 91 2.82 9.94 14.94
N PHE A 92 2.09 8.85 14.76
CA PHE A 92 1.14 8.70 13.65
C PHE A 92 0.01 9.72 13.70
N TRP A 93 -0.59 9.93 14.88
CA TRP A 93 -1.72 10.84 15.00
C TRP A 93 -1.27 12.30 15.01
N ALA A 94 -0.12 12.60 15.62
CA ALA A 94 0.46 13.93 15.58
C ALA A 94 0.73 14.38 14.14
N LEU A 95 1.43 13.56 13.36
CA LEU A 95 1.75 13.89 11.96
C LEU A 95 0.49 13.94 11.08
N LYS A 96 -0.47 13.04 11.32
CA LYS A 96 -1.74 13.04 10.60
C LYS A 96 -2.58 14.30 10.89
N ASN A 97 -2.65 14.75 12.13
CA ASN A 97 -3.37 15.96 12.50
C ASN A 97 -2.72 17.20 11.87
N GLU A 98 -1.40 17.26 11.85
CA GLU A 98 -0.63 18.31 11.18
C GLU A 98 -0.97 18.38 9.67
N ILE A 99 -0.95 17.25 8.96
CA ILE A 99 -1.29 17.18 7.53
C ILE A 99 -2.74 17.63 7.27
N LEU A 100 -3.67 17.28 8.16
CA LEU A 100 -5.09 17.61 8.03
C LEU A 100 -5.45 19.01 8.53
N GLY A 101 -4.52 19.72 9.19
CA GLY A 101 -4.77 21.01 9.82
C GLY A 101 -5.74 20.93 11.01
N LEU A 102 -5.72 19.82 11.76
CA LEU A 102 -6.60 19.54 12.90
C LEU A 102 -5.90 19.73 14.26
#